data_AF-A0A970YWZ1-F1
#
_entry.id   AF-A0A970YWZ1-F1
#
_cell.length_a   1.000
_cell.length_b   1.000
_cell.length_c   1.000
_cell.angle_alpha   90.00
_cell.angle_beta   90.00
_cell.angle_gamma   90.00
#
_symmetry.space_group_name_H-M   'P 1'
#
loop_
_entity.id
_entity.type
_entity.pdbx_description
1 polymer ?
#
loop_
_entity_poly.entity_id
_entity_poly.type
_entity_poly.pdbx_seq_one_letter_code
_entity_poly.pdbx_strand_id
1 'polypeptide(L)'
;MKHIRYFILIYFALVFFLNSCSTVPITGRSQLNIIPASQMLSMSFSQYDDFLKTNKLSSNKEQTAMIKRVGLKIQKAVERYFTEHNMSLSLQGYNWEFNLVESDEANAWCMPGGKVVFYTGILPLTQTETGVAVV
;
A
#
# COMPACT_ATOMS: atom_id res chain seq x y z
N MET A 1 -41.00 28.47 -0.65
CA MET A 1 -39.61 28.50 -1.20
C MET A 1 -38.54 27.90 -0.27
N LYS A 2 -38.54 28.14 1.05
CA LYS A 2 -37.54 27.56 1.96
C LYS A 2 -37.59 26.03 2.06
N HIS A 3 -38.79 25.43 2.12
CA HIS A 3 -38.96 23.97 2.17
C HIS A 3 -38.46 23.24 0.91
N ILE A 4 -38.62 23.84 -0.27
CA ILE A 4 -38.09 23.32 -1.55
C ILE A 4 -36.56 23.33 -1.58
N ARG A 5 -35.91 24.35 -1.00
CA ARG A 5 -34.44 24.39 -0.86
C ARG A 5 -33.92 23.30 0.09
N TYR A 6 -34.63 23.00 1.17
CA TYR A 6 -34.27 21.89 2.07
C TYR A 6 -34.44 20.53 1.40
N PHE A 7 -35.51 20.31 0.64
CA PHE A 7 -35.69 19.08 -0.13
C PHE A 7 -34.60 18.87 -1.19
N ILE A 8 -34.16 19.92 -1.87
CA ILE A 8 -33.05 19.85 -2.85
C ILE A 8 -31.72 19.52 -2.14
N LEU A 9 -31.45 20.10 -0.97
CA LEU A 9 -30.23 19.80 -0.19
C LEU A 9 -30.21 18.37 0.33
N ILE A 10 -31.34 17.85 0.82
CA ILE A 10 -31.47 16.46 1.27
C ILE A 10 -31.30 15.50 0.10
N TYR A 11 -31.86 15.81 -1.08
CA TYR A 11 -31.69 15.02 -2.29
C TYR A 11 -30.22 14.96 -2.73
N PHE A 12 -29.52 16.11 -2.77
CA PHE A 12 -28.10 16.15 -3.09
C PHE A 12 -27.24 15.36 -2.09
N ALA A 13 -27.56 15.46 -0.79
CA ALA A 13 -26.88 14.66 0.24
C ALA A 13 -27.13 13.16 0.03
N LEU A 14 -28.38 12.75 -0.25
CA LEU A 14 -28.74 11.35 -0.48
C LEU A 14 -28.04 10.76 -1.72
N VAL A 15 -27.97 11.53 -2.82
CA VAL A 15 -27.24 11.15 -4.04
C VAL A 15 -25.74 11.01 -3.76
N PHE A 16 -25.16 11.87 -2.92
CA PHE A 16 -23.75 11.77 -2.54
C PHE A 16 -23.47 10.48 -1.76
N PHE A 17 -24.34 10.11 -0.81
CA PHE A 17 -24.21 8.88 -0.02
C PHE A 17 -24.35 7.60 -0.87
N LEU A 18 -25.19 7.61 -1.91
CA LEU A 18 -25.35 6.45 -2.80
C LEU A 18 -24.12 6.20 -3.70
N ASN A 19 -23.32 7.23 -3.98
CA ASN A 19 -22.11 7.11 -4.82
C ASN A 19 -20.84 6.71 -4.03
N SER A 20 -20.87 6.64 -2.70
CA SER A 20 -19.68 6.30 -1.90
C SER A 20 -19.46 4.80 -1.67
N CYS A 21 -20.36 3.94 -2.13
CA CYS A 21 -20.18 2.48 -2.07
C CYS A 21 -19.31 2.04 -3.26
N SER A 22 -18.06 1.66 -3.01
CA SER A 22 -17.18 1.12 -4.05
C SER A 22 -16.89 -0.36 -3.81
N THR A 23 -16.81 -1.13 -4.89
CA THR A 23 -16.45 -2.55 -4.87
C THR A 23 -14.96 -2.71 -5.15
N VAL A 24 -14.29 -3.49 -4.30
CA VAL A 24 -12.87 -3.80 -4.50
C VAL A 24 -12.74 -4.80 -5.66
N PRO A 25 -11.98 -4.48 -6.72
CA PRO A 25 -11.99 -5.25 -7.97
C PRO A 25 -11.40 -6.68 -7.84
N ILE A 26 -10.57 -6.94 -6.82
CA ILE A 26 -10.01 -8.28 -6.59
C ILE A 26 -10.88 -9.12 -5.66
N THR A 27 -11.39 -8.55 -4.56
CA THR A 27 -12.10 -9.32 -3.53
C THR A 27 -13.62 -9.29 -3.69
N GLY A 28 -14.16 -8.40 -4.52
CA GLY A 28 -15.60 -8.19 -4.69
C GLY A 28 -16.29 -7.57 -3.46
N ARG A 29 -15.53 -7.20 -2.43
CA ARG A 29 -16.09 -6.62 -1.20
C ARG A 29 -16.52 -5.18 -1.43
N SER A 30 -17.74 -4.85 -1.00
CA SER A 30 -18.21 -3.47 -0.91
C SER A 30 -17.60 -2.78 0.31
N GLN A 31 -17.01 -1.61 0.10
CA GLN A 31 -16.48 -0.78 1.17
C GLN A 31 -16.79 0.69 0.92
N LEU A 32 -16.86 1.46 2.00
CA LEU A 32 -16.99 2.91 1.93
C LEU A 32 -15.58 3.49 1.70
N ASN A 33 -15.35 4.14 0.56
CA ASN A 33 -14.08 4.79 0.27
C ASN A 33 -14.22 6.32 0.32
N ILE A 34 -13.79 6.93 1.42
CA ILE A 34 -13.97 8.37 1.68
C ILE A 34 -12.74 9.18 1.22
N ILE A 35 -11.56 8.55 1.17
CA ILE A 35 -10.30 9.21 0.85
C ILE A 35 -9.91 8.91 -0.60
N PRO A 36 -9.66 9.93 -1.45
CA PRO A 36 -9.16 9.72 -2.79
C PRO A 36 -7.83 8.97 -2.80
N ALA A 37 -7.65 8.06 -3.76
CA ALA A 37 -6.43 7.24 -3.85
C ALA A 37 -5.15 8.09 -3.92
N SER A 38 -5.16 9.20 -4.68
CA SER A 38 -4.02 10.11 -4.79
C SER A 38 -3.61 10.75 -3.46
N GLN A 39 -4.60 11.13 -2.63
CA GLN A 39 -4.35 11.67 -1.30
C GLN A 39 -3.77 10.60 -0.38
N MET A 40 -4.29 9.38 -0.44
CA MET A 40 -3.79 8.24 0.33
C MET A 40 -2.33 7.91 -0.04
N LEU A 41 -1.98 7.93 -1.33
CA LEU A 41 -0.60 7.72 -1.79
C LEU A 41 0.33 8.83 -1.30
N SER A 42 -0.10 10.09 -1.40
CA SER A 42 0.70 11.23 -0.92
C SER A 42 0.99 11.15 0.58
N MET A 43 -0.02 10.84 1.39
CA MET A 43 0.14 10.63 2.83
C MET A 43 1.08 9.45 3.12
N SER A 44 0.89 8.34 2.41
CA SER A 44 1.76 7.15 2.53
C SER A 44 3.23 7.51 2.31
N PHE A 45 3.54 8.24 1.24
CA PHE A 45 4.92 8.61 0.91
C PHE A 45 5.53 9.53 1.97
N SER A 46 4.78 10.52 2.46
CA SER A 46 5.26 11.40 3.54
C SER A 46 5.57 10.60 4.81
N GLN A 47 4.65 9.72 5.23
CA GLN A 47 4.84 8.91 6.44
C GLN A 47 5.99 7.92 6.30
N TYR A 48 6.17 7.37 5.10
CA TYR A 48 7.27 6.46 4.79
C TYR A 48 8.62 7.16 4.89
N ASP A 49 8.75 8.34 4.27
CA ASP A 49 9.98 9.13 4.30
C ASP A 49 10.33 9.54 5.74
N ASP A 50 9.34 9.95 6.53
CA ASP A 50 9.56 10.31 7.93
C ASP A 50 9.95 9.10 8.80
N PHE A 51 9.38 7.93 8.52
CA PHE A 51 9.80 6.68 9.15
C PHE A 51 11.27 6.35 8.82
N LEU A 52 11.68 6.46 7.56
CA LEU A 52 13.06 6.16 7.16
C LEU A 52 14.08 7.19 7.68
N LYS A 53 13.68 8.43 7.92
CA LYS A 53 14.55 9.44 8.56
C LYS A 53 14.77 9.15 10.05
N THR A 54 13.77 8.56 10.71
CA THR A 54 13.80 8.29 12.15
C THR A 54 14.36 6.91 12.50
N ASN A 55 14.40 5.99 11.54
CA ASN A 55 14.88 4.63 11.72
C ASN A 55 16.16 4.38 10.93
N LYS A 56 17.09 3.63 11.52
CA LYS A 56 18.36 3.32 10.88
C LYS A 56 18.18 2.24 9.82
N LEU A 57 18.56 2.53 8.58
CA LEU A 57 18.66 1.53 7.53
C LEU A 57 19.79 0.54 7.85
N SER A 58 19.57 -0.73 7.50
CA SER A 58 20.58 -1.78 7.70
C SER A 58 21.82 -1.53 6.86
N SER A 59 22.96 -1.62 7.52
CA SER A 59 24.28 -1.56 6.89
C SER A 59 24.69 -2.88 6.22
N ASN A 60 23.97 -3.98 6.47
CA ASN A 60 24.24 -5.30 5.88
C ASN A 60 23.81 -5.31 4.40
N LYS A 61 24.80 -5.36 3.50
CA LYS A 61 24.57 -5.27 2.05
C LYS A 61 23.91 -6.51 1.50
N GLU A 62 24.27 -7.68 2.00
CA GLU A 62 23.79 -8.98 1.54
C GLU A 62 22.30 -9.16 1.86
N GLN A 63 21.90 -8.88 3.10
CA GLN A 63 20.51 -8.94 3.55
C GLN A 63 19.66 -7.87 2.87
N THR A 64 20.16 -6.64 2.78
CA THR A 64 19.44 -5.55 2.09
C THR A 64 19.25 -5.88 0.61
N ALA A 65 20.27 -6.45 -0.05
CA ALA A 65 20.16 -6.90 -1.43
C ALA A 65 19.17 -8.06 -1.58
N MET A 66 19.11 -8.98 -0.62
CA MET A 66 18.12 -10.05 -0.59
C MET A 66 16.69 -9.49 -0.55
N ILE A 67 16.40 -8.59 0.40
CA ILE A 67 15.07 -7.95 0.51
C ILE A 67 14.69 -7.24 -0.79
N LYS A 68 15.62 -6.46 -1.37
CA LYS A 68 15.37 -5.77 -2.63
C LYS A 68 15.12 -6.75 -3.79
N ARG A 69 15.90 -7.82 -3.91
CA ARG A 69 15.69 -8.85 -4.95
C ARG A 69 14.33 -9.51 -4.82
N VAL A 70 13.94 -9.90 -3.61
CA VAL A 70 12.64 -10.53 -3.35
C VAL A 70 11.51 -9.56 -3.66
N GLY A 71 11.59 -8.32 -3.18
CA GLY A 71 10.62 -7.25 -3.46
C GLY A 71 10.44 -7.00 -4.97
N LEU A 72 11.55 -6.92 -5.72
CA LEU A 72 11.53 -6.79 -7.19
C LEU A 72 10.86 -7.97 -7.89
N LYS A 73 11.06 -9.20 -7.41
CA LYS A 73 10.38 -10.40 -7.96
C LYS A 73 8.87 -10.31 -7.71
N ILE A 74 8.45 -9.91 -6.50
CA ILE A 74 7.04 -9.75 -6.12
C ILE A 74 6.38 -8.62 -6.93
N GLN A 75 7.02 -7.45 -7.01
CA GLN A 75 6.56 -6.32 -7.82
C GLN A 75 6.27 -6.76 -9.26
N LYS A 76 7.22 -7.44 -9.91
CA LYS A 76 7.04 -7.93 -11.30
C LYS A 76 5.88 -8.91 -11.43
N ALA A 77 5.71 -9.80 -10.45
CA ALA A 77 4.59 -10.74 -10.46
C ALA A 77 3.24 -10.01 -10.34
N VAL A 78 3.16 -9.00 -9.47
CA VAL A 78 1.97 -8.15 -9.30
C VAL A 78 1.68 -7.35 -10.56
N GLU A 79 2.66 -6.63 -11.11
CA GLU A 79 2.51 -5.85 -12.34
C GLU A 79 2.05 -6.71 -13.52
N ARG A 80 2.62 -7.93 -13.65
CA ARG A 80 2.19 -8.90 -14.65
C ARG A 80 0.74 -9.30 -14.45
N TYR A 81 0.35 -9.71 -13.24
CA TYR A 81 -1.02 -10.12 -12.94
C TYR A 81 -2.02 -9.01 -13.26
N PHE A 82 -1.77 -7.78 -12.82
CA PHE A 82 -2.66 -6.65 -13.05
C PHE A 82 -2.76 -6.31 -14.54
N THR A 83 -1.68 -6.48 -15.30
CA THR A 83 -1.69 -6.28 -16.75
C THR A 83 -2.50 -7.35 -17.46
N GLU A 84 -2.32 -8.62 -17.13
CA GLU A 84 -3.06 -9.76 -17.71
C GLU A 84 -4.58 -9.66 -17.46
N HIS A 85 -4.99 -8.98 -16.37
CA HIS A 85 -6.38 -8.79 -16.00
C HIS A 85 -6.95 -7.42 -16.40
N ASN A 86 -6.25 -6.62 -17.21
CA ASN A 86 -6.65 -5.27 -17.63
C ASN A 86 -6.87 -4.29 -16.46
N MET A 87 -6.13 -4.46 -15.38
CA MET A 87 -6.21 -3.67 -14.14
C MET A 87 -4.99 -2.77 -13.91
N SER A 88 -4.11 -2.58 -14.89
CA SER A 88 -2.86 -1.81 -14.72
C SER A 88 -3.06 -0.40 -14.16
N LEU A 89 -4.21 0.23 -14.43
CA LEU A 89 -4.57 1.54 -13.87
C LEU A 89 -4.66 1.54 -12.34
N SER A 90 -4.94 0.40 -11.71
CA SER A 90 -4.98 0.28 -10.25
C SER A 90 -3.61 0.44 -9.59
N LEU A 91 -2.53 0.28 -10.35
CA LEU A 91 -1.15 0.49 -9.89
C LEU A 91 -0.63 1.90 -10.24
N GLN A 92 -1.46 2.77 -10.82
CA GLN A 92 -1.06 4.11 -11.18
C GLN A 92 -0.61 4.90 -9.93
N GLY A 93 0.57 5.51 -10.03
CA GLY A 93 1.17 6.29 -8.94
C GLY A 93 1.92 5.45 -7.90
N TYR A 94 2.01 4.13 -8.05
CA TYR A 94 2.89 3.31 -7.21
C TYR A 94 4.35 3.69 -7.48
N ASN A 95 5.13 3.79 -6.40
CA ASN A 95 6.56 4.03 -6.41
C ASN A 95 7.22 3.01 -5.48
N TRP A 96 7.39 1.80 -6.00
CA TRP A 96 7.84 0.64 -5.22
C TRP A 96 9.18 0.88 -4.55
N GLU A 97 9.25 0.54 -3.28
CA GLU A 97 10.45 0.70 -2.49
C GLU A 97 10.50 -0.35 -1.38
N PHE A 98 11.64 -1.01 -1.26
CA PHE A 98 11.87 -2.09 -0.31
C PHE A 98 13.12 -1.78 0.49
N ASN A 99 12.95 -1.58 1.79
CA ASN A 99 14.04 -1.24 2.70
C ASN A 99 14.12 -2.21 3.87
N LEU A 100 15.34 -2.41 4.35
CA LEU A 100 15.63 -3.17 5.56
C LEU A 100 16.07 -2.19 6.65
N VAL A 101 15.39 -2.18 7.78
CA VAL A 101 15.72 -1.33 8.94
C VAL A 101 16.30 -2.16 10.07
N GLU A 102 17.22 -1.56 10.82
CA GLU A 102 17.82 -2.16 12.01
C GLU A 102 16.82 -2.07 13.18
N SER A 103 16.31 -3.22 13.59
CA SER A 103 15.47 -3.39 14.77
C SER A 103 15.47 -4.87 15.15
N ASP A 104 15.41 -5.15 16.45
CA ASP A 104 15.32 -6.52 16.98
C ASP A 104 13.90 -7.09 16.91
N GLU A 105 12.91 -6.25 16.59
CA GLU A 105 11.52 -6.69 16.44
C GLU A 105 11.35 -7.58 15.20
N ALA A 106 10.66 -8.71 15.37
CA ALA A 106 10.29 -9.60 14.28
C ALA A 106 9.07 -9.02 13.52
N ASN A 107 9.32 -8.04 12.64
CA ASN A 107 8.26 -7.32 11.95
C ASN A 107 8.58 -7.00 10.48
N ALA A 108 7.53 -6.82 9.69
CA ALA A 108 7.54 -6.28 8.34
C ALA A 108 6.18 -5.64 8.05
N TRP A 109 6.14 -4.56 7.27
CA TRP A 109 4.90 -3.89 6.92
C TRP A 109 4.98 -3.21 5.56
N CYS A 110 3.81 -2.87 5.02
CA CYS A 110 3.67 -2.12 3.78
C CYS A 110 2.68 -0.96 3.91
N MET A 111 2.94 0.13 3.18
CA MET A 111 2.02 1.24 3.00
C MET A 111 1.58 1.35 1.53
N PRO A 112 0.45 2.03 1.24
CA PRO A 112 -0.04 2.24 -0.12
C PRO A 112 1.02 2.79 -1.07
N GLY A 113 1.01 2.35 -2.33
CA GLY A 113 1.96 2.79 -3.34
C GLY A 113 3.26 1.99 -3.39
N GLY A 114 3.29 0.80 -2.77
CA GLY A 114 4.42 -0.13 -2.89
C GLY A 114 5.57 0.16 -1.93
N LYS A 115 5.31 0.84 -0.82
CA LYS A 115 6.30 1.19 0.19
C LYS A 115 6.39 0.10 1.24
N VAL A 116 7.49 -0.65 1.29
CA VAL A 116 7.63 -1.85 2.12
C VAL A 116 8.89 -1.76 2.98
N VAL A 117 8.77 -2.18 4.24
CA VAL A 117 9.87 -2.26 5.20
C VAL A 117 9.91 -3.63 5.83
N PHE A 118 11.13 -4.19 5.91
CA PHE A 118 11.46 -5.35 6.73
C PHE A 118 12.39 -4.94 7.86
N TYR A 119 12.28 -5.61 9.01
CA TYR A 119 13.12 -5.35 10.17
C TYR A 119 14.16 -6.46 10.26
N THR A 120 15.38 -6.16 10.68
CA THR A 120 16.44 -7.17 10.82
C THR A 120 16.03 -8.33 11.74
N GLY A 121 15.22 -8.06 12.76
CA GLY A 121 14.73 -9.05 13.72
C GLY A 121 13.84 -10.14 13.12
N ILE A 122 13.24 -9.93 11.93
CA ILE A 122 12.43 -10.97 11.27
C ILE A 122 13.28 -11.95 10.45
N LEU A 123 14.51 -11.58 10.07
CA LEU A 123 15.36 -12.38 9.17
C LEU A 123 15.74 -13.77 9.72
N PRO A 124 15.99 -13.95 11.04
CA PRO A 124 16.23 -15.29 11.59
C PRO A 124 15.03 -16.23 11.47
N LEU A 125 13.81 -15.70 11.37
CA LEU A 125 12.59 -16.51 11.19
C LEU A 125 12.38 -16.89 9.73
N THR A 126 12.63 -15.94 8.81
CA THR A 126 12.42 -16.17 7.37
C THR A 126 13.53 -17.03 6.77
N GLN A 127 14.79 -16.88 7.23
CA GLN A 127 15.99 -17.66 6.88
C GLN A 127 16.44 -17.63 5.40
N THR A 128 15.51 -17.54 4.46
CA THR A 128 15.72 -17.73 3.02
C THR A 128 14.94 -16.68 2.22
N GLU A 129 15.30 -16.48 0.95
CA GLU A 129 14.52 -15.65 0.02
C GLU A 129 13.05 -16.08 -0.06
N THR A 130 12.79 -17.40 0.01
CA THR A 130 11.43 -17.95 0.00
C THR A 130 10.69 -17.58 1.28
N GLY A 131 11.32 -17.69 2.44
CA GLY A 131 10.69 -17.29 3.70
C GLY A 131 10.40 -15.80 3.75
N VAL A 132 11.29 -14.96 3.19
CA VAL A 132 11.03 -13.52 3.03
C VAL A 132 9.85 -13.29 2.10
N ALA A 133 9.75 -14.03 1.00
CA ALA A 133 8.68 -13.84 0.01
C ALA A 133 7.28 -14.24 0.51
N VAL A 134 7.20 -15.06 1.56
CA VAL A 134 5.94 -15.49 2.18
C VAL A 134 5.38 -14.42 3.13
N VAL A 135 6.26 -13.59 3.70
CA VAL A 135 5.93 -12.47 4.60
C VAL A 135 5.60 -11.22 3.80
#